data_AF-A0A377LSN4-F1
#
_entry.id   AF-A0A377LSN4-F1
#
_cell.length_a   1.000
_cell.length_b   1.000
_cell.length_c   1.000
_cell.angle_alpha   90.00
_cell.angle_beta   90.00
_cell.angle_gamma   90.00
#
_symmetry.space_group_name_H-M   'P 1'
#
loop_
_entity.id
_entity.type
_entity.pdbx_description
1 polymer ?
#
loop_
_entity_poly.entity_id
_entity_poly.type
_entity_poly.pdbx_seq_one_letter_code
_entity_poly.pdbx_strand_id
1 'polypeptide(L)' 'MRVLGIETSCDETGIAIYDDEKGLLANQLYSQVKLHADYGGVVPETGLS' A
#
# COMPACT_ATOMS: atom_id res chain seq x y z
N MET A 1 -6.82 21.97 -5.20
CA MET A 1 -7.43 20.65 -5.52
C MET A 1 -6.92 19.59 -4.57
N ARG A 2 -7.77 18.61 -4.20
CA ARG A 2 -7.35 17.47 -3.37
C ARG A 2 -7.47 16.16 -4.14
N VAL A 3 -6.47 15.31 -4.00
CA VAL A 3 -6.36 14.00 -4.65
C VAL A 3 -6.27 12.90 -3.60
N LEU A 4 -7.07 11.86 -3.76
CA LEU A 4 -7.02 10.63 -2.97
C LEU A 4 -6.20 9.58 -3.75
N GLY A 5 -5.07 9.17 -3.19
CA GLY A 5 -4.24 8.08 -3.71
C GLY A 5 -4.57 6.76 -3.02
N ILE A 6 -4.65 5.69 -3.81
CA ILE A 6 -4.83 4.31 -3.36
C ILE A 6 -3.74 3.45 -4.00
N GLU A 7 -2.96 2.75 -3.19
CA GLU A 7 -1.85 1.89 -3.62
C GLU A 7 -2.06 0.46 -3.10
N THR A 8 -2.15 -0.51 -4.01
CA THR A 8 -2.43 -1.93 -3.72
C THR A 8 -1.72 -2.87 -4.71
N SER A 9 -0.57 -2.48 -5.26
CA SER A 9 0.09 -3.26 -6.32
C SER A 9 0.87 -4.48 -5.83
N CYS A 10 1.36 -4.46 -4.58
CA CYS A 10 2.20 -5.52 -4.01
C CYS A 10 1.67 -5.99 -2.65
N ASP A 11 2.47 -5.88 -1.59
CA ASP A 11 2.17 -6.37 -0.22
C ASP A 11 1.86 -5.24 0.76
N GLU A 12 1.88 -3.98 0.32
CA GLU A 12 1.35 -2.87 1.07
C GLU A 12 -0.02 -2.42 0.57
N THR A 13 -0.83 -1.93 1.50
CA THR A 13 -2.04 -1.17 1.23
C THR A 13 -1.81 0.26 1.72
N GLY A 14 -1.73 1.19 0.78
CA GLY A 14 -1.46 2.61 1.04
C GLY A 14 -2.66 3.49 0.71
N ILE A 15 -2.95 4.47 1.56
CA ILE A 15 -3.95 5.52 1.33
C ILE A 15 -3.30 6.88 1.61
N ALA A 16 -3.41 7.82 0.68
CA ALA A 16 -2.85 9.16 0.85
C ALA A 16 -3.81 10.26 0.37
N ILE A 17 -3.74 11.42 1.02
CA ILE A 17 -4.42 12.65 0.57
C ILE A 17 -3.35 13.69 0.24
N TYR A 18 -3.36 14.15 -1.00
CA TYR A 18 -2.48 15.22 -1.48
C TYR A 18 -3.30 16.47 -1.82
N ASP A 19 -2.81 17.62 -1.42
CA ASP A 19 -3.36 18.94 -1.71
C ASP A 19 -2.31 19.73 -2.51
N ASP A 20 -2.72 20.34 -3.62
CA ASP A 20 -1.82 21.03 -4.55
C ASP A 20 -1.10 22.24 -3.93
N GLU A 21 -1.69 22.87 -2.91
CA GLU A 21 -1.10 24.01 -2.21
C GLU A 21 -0.38 23.59 -0.93
N LYS A 22 -0.90 22.58 -0.23
CA LYS A 22 -0.43 22.19 1.10
C LYS A 22 0.44 20.94 1.12
N GLY A 23 0.60 20.27 -0.02
CA GLY A 23 1.35 19.03 -0.14
C GLY A 23 0.63 17.84 0.49
N LEU A 24 1.39 16.92 1.08
CA LEU A 24 0.86 15.69 1.66
C LEU A 24 0.13 15.98 2.99
N LEU A 25 -1.18 15.73 3.01
CA LEU A 25 -2.02 15.96 4.20
C LEU A 25 -2.17 14.73 5.08
N ALA A 26 -2.26 13.54 4.46
CA ALA A 26 -2.39 12.28 5.15
C ALA A 26 -1.71 11.17 4.36
N ASN A 27 -1.09 10.24 5.08
CA ASN A 27 -0.53 9.01 4.55
C ASN A 27 -0.75 7.90 5.58
N GLN A 28 -1.35 6.80 5.15
CA GLN A 28 -1.54 5.59 5.93
C GLN A 28 -1.02 4.42 5.12
N LEU A 29 -0.18 3.60 5.74
CA LEU A 29 0.43 2.44 5.13
C LEU A 29 0.19 1.23 6.03
N TYR A 30 -0.44 0.20 5.47
CA TYR A 30 -0.53 -1.11 6.08
C TYR A 30 0.41 -2.06 5.33
N SER A 31 1.40 -2.61 6.03
CA SER A 31 2.35 -3.55 5.45
C SER A 31 1.97 -4.98 5.80
N GLN A 32 1.88 -5.85 4.79
CA GLN A 32 1.64 -7.28 4.98
C GLN A 32 2.93 -8.07 5.26
N VAL A 33 4.08 -7.41 5.48
CA VAL A 33 5.37 -8.07 5.73
C VAL A 33 5.30 -9.08 6.88
N LYS A 34 4.52 -8.81 7.94
CA LYS A 34 4.31 -9.77 9.04
C LYS A 34 3.49 -11.01 8.64
N LEU A 35 2.60 -10.88 7.66
CA LEU A 35 1.78 -11.99 7.17
C LEU A 35 2.59 -12.94 6.28
N HIS A 36 3.52 -12.37 5.51
CA HIS A 36 4.37 -13.10 4.56
C HIS A 36 5.71 -13.58 5.17
N ALA A 37 5.97 -13.23 6.43
CA ALA A 37 7.21 -13.57 7.14
C ALA A 37 7.46 -15.09 7.20
N ASP A 38 6.40 -15.89 7.36
CA ASP A 38 6.50 -17.35 7.44
C ASP A 38 6.79 -18.02 6.08
N TYR A 39 6.59 -17.28 4.98
CA TYR A 39 6.76 -17.77 3.61
C TYR A 39 8.08 -17.33 2.95
N GLY A 40 8.91 -16.56 3.65
CA GLY A 40 10.23 -16.13 3.17
C GLY A 40 10.21 -15.09 2.04
N GLY A 41 9.05 -14.48 1.76
CA GLY A 41 8.84 -13.49 0.71
C GLY A 41 7.36 -13.25 0.43
N VAL A 42 7.03 -12.24 -0.37
CA VAL A 42 5.65 -11.92 -0.78
C VAL A 42 5.07 -13.08 -1.61
N VAL A 43 3.91 -13.61 -1.19
CA VAL A 43 3.22 -14.71 -1.90
C VAL A 43 1.93 -14.21 -2.56
N PRO A 44 1.88 -14.11 -3.90
CA PRO A 44 0.65 -13.82 -4.63
C PRO A 44 -0.29 -15.02 -4.65
N GLU A 45 -1.60 -14.80 -4.46
CA GLU A 45 -2.62 -15.86 -4.57
C GLU A 45 -2.73 -16.42 -6.01
N THR A 46 -2.36 -15.63 -7.02
CA THR A 46 -2.37 -16.01 -8.44
C THR A 46 -1.14 -16.80 -8.91
N GLY A 47 -0.16 -17.07 -8.03
CA GLY A 47 1.07 -17.79 -8.36
C GLY A 47 1.03 -19.31 -8.18
N LEU A 48 -0.08 -19.86 -7.67
CA LEU A 48 -0.31 -21.30 -7.54
C LEU A 48 -1.04 -21.84 -8.79
N SER A 49 -0.29 -21.95 -9.89
CA SER A 49 -0.68 -22.68 -11.10
C SER A 49 0.50 -23.53 -11.55
#